data_AF-A0AA37GBM3-F1
#
_entry.id   AF-A0AA37GBM3-F1
#
_cell.length_a   1.000
_cell.length_b   1.000
_cell.length_c   1.000
_cell.angle_alpha   90.00
_cell.angle_beta   90.00
_cell.angle_gamma   90.00
#
_symmetry.space_group_name_H-M   'P 1'
#
loop_
_entity.id
_entity.type
_entity.pdbx_description
1 polymer ?
#
loop_
_entity_poly.entity_id
_entity_poly.type
_entity_poly.pdbx_seq_one_letter_code
_entity_poly.pdbx_strand_id
1 'polypeptide(L)'
;MEWLKEHGGEWHKVCADPGDLIVWDSRTAHYNVPVKSNIDRMAVYTCFMPVTDATQEDLLRKKAAYESRLGTTHWPNARHTGSNIATRNGKPDHVVRERPLNDRMLSERAFRLTGIPYIKV
;
A
#
# COMPACT_ATOMS: atom_id res chain seq x y z
N MET A 1 25.79 7.45 -7.52
CA MET A 1 25.87 7.92 -6.12
C MET A 1 26.71 9.18 -5.99
N GLU A 2 27.85 9.30 -6.69
CA GLU A 2 28.70 10.52 -6.63
C GLU A 2 27.91 11.81 -6.91
N TRP A 3 27.14 11.86 -7.99
CA TRP A 3 26.29 13.02 -8.30
C TRP A 3 25.36 13.43 -7.14
N LEU A 4 24.71 12.48 -6.48
CA LEU A 4 23.84 12.79 -5.33
C LEU A 4 24.66 13.40 -4.18
N LYS A 5 25.84 12.83 -3.89
CA LYS A 5 26.74 13.30 -2.83
C LYS A 5 27.27 14.71 -3.11
N GLU A 6 27.65 14.98 -4.36
CA GLU A 6 28.09 16.31 -4.82
C GLU A 6 26.97 17.37 -4.70
N HIS A 7 25.70 16.94 -4.72
CA HIS A 7 24.53 17.81 -4.58
C HIS A 7 23.92 17.75 -3.17
N GLY A 8 24.70 17.37 -2.15
CA GLY A 8 24.29 17.39 -0.74
C GLY A 8 23.43 16.20 -0.31
N GLY A 9 23.30 15.17 -1.14
CA GLY A 9 22.64 13.92 -0.81
C GLY A 9 23.47 13.08 0.14
N GLU A 10 22.89 12.74 1.29
CA GLU A 10 23.50 11.85 2.27
C GLU A 10 22.97 10.42 2.11
N TRP A 11 23.87 9.44 2.25
CA TRP A 11 23.47 8.05 2.26
C TRP A 11 23.07 7.63 3.67
N HIS A 12 21.82 7.19 3.81
CA HIS A 12 21.29 6.67 5.07
C HIS A 12 20.79 5.24 4.88
N LYS A 13 21.34 4.32 5.66
CA LYS A 13 20.80 2.97 5.78
C LYS A 13 19.67 2.96 6.80
N VAL A 14 18.45 2.76 6.32
CA VAL A 14 17.31 2.55 7.21
C VAL A 14 17.44 1.16 7.85
N CYS A 15 17.54 1.14 9.17
CA CYS A 15 17.45 -0.06 9.99
C CYS A 15 16.07 -0.04 10.67
N ALA A 16 15.36 -1.17 10.63
CA ALA A 16 14.00 -1.28 11.13
C ALA A 16 13.79 -2.69 11.69
N ASP A 17 13.06 -2.76 12.80
CA ASP A 17 12.62 -3.99 13.44
C ASP A 17 11.18 -4.36 12.99
N PRO A 18 10.73 -5.61 13.23
CA PRO A 18 9.36 -6.01 12.91
C PRO A 18 8.32 -5.10 13.57
N GLY A 19 7.52 -4.42 12.75
CA GLY A 19 6.48 -3.50 13.21
C GLY A 19 6.83 -2.02 13.08
N ASP A 20 8.08 -1.68 12.76
CA ASP A 20 8.47 -0.29 12.53
C ASP A 20 7.80 0.30 11.28
N LEU A 21 7.46 1.58 11.37
CA LEU A 21 6.91 2.36 10.27
C LEU A 21 7.98 3.24 9.64
N ILE A 22 8.25 3.01 8.36
CA ILE A 22 9.19 3.82 7.58
C ILE A 22 8.37 4.78 6.71
N VAL A 23 8.57 6.08 6.89
CA VAL A 23 7.94 7.14 6.10
C VAL A 23 9.03 8.05 5.56
N TRP A 24 8.89 8.47 4.30
CA TRP A 24 9.78 9.43 3.67
C TRP A 24 8.98 10.43 2.83
N ASP A 25 9.58 11.58 2.55
CA ASP A 25 9.02 12.55 1.62
C ASP A 25 9.00 11.96 0.21
N SER A 26 7.93 12.16 -0.56
CA SER A 26 7.78 11.53 -1.89
C SER A 26 8.89 11.88 -2.89
N ARG A 27 9.66 12.94 -2.64
CA ARG A 27 10.80 13.37 -3.45
C ARG A 27 12.13 12.75 -3.00
N THR A 28 12.17 12.06 -1.85
CA THR A 28 13.38 11.40 -1.36
C THR A 28 13.80 10.28 -2.30
N ALA A 29 15.00 10.40 -2.88
CA ALA A 29 15.61 9.34 -3.66
C ALA A 29 15.86 8.12 -2.77
N HIS A 30 15.35 6.96 -3.17
CA HIS A 30 15.48 5.71 -2.43
C HIS A 30 15.57 4.52 -3.40
N TYR A 31 16.20 3.43 -2.97
CA TYR A 31 16.33 2.21 -3.74
C TYR A 31 16.49 1.01 -2.81
N ASN A 32 16.14 -0.18 -3.28
CA ASN A 32 16.38 -1.42 -2.56
C ASN A 32 17.75 -2.01 -2.94
N VAL A 33 18.36 -2.71 -1.98
CA VAL A 33 19.58 -3.49 -2.20
C VAL A 33 19.23 -4.97 -2.01
N PRO A 34 19.63 -5.87 -2.93
CA PRO A 34 19.45 -7.30 -2.75
C PRO A 34 19.99 -7.75 -1.39
N VAL A 35 19.23 -8.61 -0.73
CA VAL A 35 19.59 -9.13 0.59
C VAL A 35 20.81 -10.04 0.44
N LYS A 36 21.77 -9.93 1.37
CA LYS A 36 22.94 -10.83 1.46
C LYS A 36 22.79 -11.89 2.56
N SER A 37 21.71 -11.83 3.34
CA SER A 37 21.41 -12.72 4.45
C SER A 37 20.44 -13.82 4.04
N ASN A 38 20.40 -14.93 4.78
CA ASN A 38 19.40 -15.99 4.58
C ASN A 38 18.09 -15.74 5.36
N ILE A 39 17.84 -14.49 5.75
CA ILE A 39 16.65 -14.08 6.51
C ILE A 39 15.73 -13.32 5.55
N ASP A 40 14.51 -13.83 5.42
CA ASP A 40 13.46 -13.19 4.65
C ASP A 40 13.04 -11.86 5.29
N ARG A 41 12.75 -10.88 4.44
CA ARG A 41 12.28 -9.55 4.86
C ARG A 41 10.92 -9.29 4.24
N MET A 42 9.96 -8.94 5.07
CA MET A 42 8.61 -8.58 4.63
C MET A 42 8.35 -7.12 4.96
N ALA A 43 7.89 -6.37 3.95
CA ALA A 43 7.38 -5.02 4.12
C ALA A 43 6.00 -4.93 3.47
N VAL A 44 5.10 -4.18 4.09
CA VAL A 44 3.80 -3.85 3.51
C VAL A 44 3.84 -2.42 3.04
N TYR A 45 3.80 -2.22 1.73
CA TYR A 45 3.77 -0.90 1.14
C TYR A 45 2.38 -0.30 1.27
N THR A 46 2.31 0.87 1.90
CA THR A 46 1.08 1.67 2.01
C THR A 46 1.34 3.03 1.38
N CYS A 47 0.43 3.46 0.50
CA CYS A 47 0.48 4.77 -0.11
C CYS A 47 -0.63 5.63 0.49
N PHE A 48 -0.32 6.91 0.74
CA PHE A 48 -1.25 7.88 1.30
C PHE A 48 -1.38 9.08 0.36
N MET A 49 -2.57 9.65 0.32
CA MET A 49 -2.86 10.92 -0.33
C MET A 49 -3.87 11.68 0.52
N PRO A 50 -3.77 13.01 0.62
CA PRO A 50 -4.80 13.82 1.26
C PRO A 50 -6.17 13.55 0.66
N VAL A 51 -7.20 13.45 1.50
CA VAL A 51 -8.59 13.24 1.02
C VAL A 51 -9.08 14.43 0.19
N THR A 52 -8.51 15.62 0.40
CA THR A 52 -8.79 16.83 -0.38
C THR A 52 -8.45 16.71 -1.86
N ASP A 53 -7.56 15.78 -2.20
CA ASP A 53 -7.10 15.57 -3.57
C ASP A 53 -7.87 14.43 -4.26
N ALA A 54 -8.75 13.73 -3.53
CA ALA A 54 -9.61 12.68 -4.06
C ALA A 54 -10.97 13.26 -4.50
N THR A 55 -11.45 12.82 -5.66
CA THR A 55 -12.81 13.13 -6.09
C THR A 55 -13.84 12.28 -5.32
N GLN A 56 -15.11 12.70 -5.31
CA GLN A 56 -16.17 11.87 -4.72
C GLN A 56 -16.34 10.53 -5.44
N GLU A 57 -16.13 10.51 -6.76
CA GLU A 57 -16.13 9.29 -7.56
C GLU A 57 -15.00 8.34 -7.12
N ASP A 58 -13.80 8.86 -6.88
CA ASP A 58 -12.68 8.05 -6.36
C ASP A 58 -13.01 7.44 -5.00
N LEU A 59 -13.62 8.20 -4.09
CA LEU A 59 -14.00 7.71 -2.77
C LEU A 59 -15.08 6.63 -2.85
N LEU A 60 -16.07 6.78 -3.73
CA LEU A 60 -17.09 5.76 -3.98
C LEU A 60 -16.49 4.48 -4.57
N ARG A 61 -15.58 4.61 -5.56
CA ARG A 61 -14.84 3.47 -6.13
C ARG A 61 -14.00 2.76 -5.08
N LYS A 62 -13.30 3.52 -4.24
CA LYS A 62 -12.50 3.01 -3.12
C LYS A 62 -13.37 2.31 -2.08
N LYS A 63 -14.57 2.83 -1.77
CA LYS A 63 -15.55 2.18 -0.90
C LYS A 63 -15.97 0.83 -1.46
N ALA A 64 -16.35 0.78 -2.74
CA ALA A 64 -16.75 -0.47 -3.40
C ALA A 64 -15.61 -1.50 -3.40
N ALA A 65 -14.37 -1.07 -3.68
CA ALA A 65 -13.19 -1.93 -3.60
C ALA A 65 -12.94 -2.44 -2.17
N TYR A 66 -13.06 -1.58 -1.16
CA TYR A 66 -12.89 -1.95 0.25
C TYR A 66 -13.93 -2.96 0.72
N GLU A 67 -15.21 -2.74 0.41
CA GLU A 67 -16.33 -3.63 0.76
C GLU A 67 -16.24 -4.98 0.04
N SER A 68 -15.82 -4.95 -1.22
CA SER A 68 -15.64 -6.15 -2.05
C SER A 68 -14.25 -6.80 -1.90
N ARG A 69 -13.40 -6.26 -1.02
CA ARG A 69 -12.02 -6.70 -0.74
C ARG A 69 -11.09 -6.73 -1.96
N LEU A 70 -11.35 -5.97 -3.02
CA LEU A 70 -10.59 -6.00 -4.26
C LEU A 70 -9.17 -5.47 -4.11
N GLY A 71 -8.21 -6.08 -4.81
CA GLY A 71 -6.89 -5.52 -5.00
C GLY A 71 -6.93 -4.18 -5.74
N THR A 72 -6.06 -3.26 -5.37
CA THR A 72 -5.86 -1.98 -6.07
C THR A 72 -4.42 -1.89 -6.54
N THR A 73 -4.18 -1.02 -7.52
CA THR A 73 -2.81 -0.60 -7.82
C THR A 73 -2.24 0.23 -6.66
N HIS A 74 -0.95 0.56 -6.72
CA HIS A 74 -0.30 1.45 -5.75
C HIS A 74 -0.69 2.94 -5.94
N TRP A 75 -1.95 3.20 -6.26
CA TRP A 75 -2.55 4.53 -6.32
C TRP A 75 -3.52 4.70 -5.14
N PRO A 76 -3.31 5.70 -4.25
CA PRO A 76 -3.96 5.77 -2.93
C PRO A 76 -5.47 6.03 -2.97
N ASN A 77 -5.99 6.52 -4.11
CA ASN A 77 -7.40 6.75 -4.36
C ASN A 77 -8.11 5.59 -5.08
N ALA A 78 -7.48 4.42 -5.19
CA ALA A 78 -8.02 3.24 -5.88
C ALA A 78 -8.42 3.52 -7.34
N ARG A 79 -7.65 4.36 -8.05
CA ARG A 79 -7.88 4.69 -9.48
C ARG A 79 -8.08 3.45 -10.36
N HIS A 80 -7.37 2.38 -10.04
CA HIS A 80 -7.52 1.09 -10.71
C HIS A 80 -7.77 -0.01 -9.68
N THR A 81 -8.83 -0.76 -9.90
CA THR A 81 -9.24 -1.92 -9.10
C THR A 81 -9.08 -3.19 -9.94
N GLY A 82 -8.57 -4.25 -9.33
CA GLY A 82 -8.42 -5.55 -9.97
C GLY A 82 -9.40 -6.58 -9.42
N SER A 83 -9.20 -7.81 -9.86
CA SER A 83 -9.82 -9.00 -9.28
C SER A 83 -8.83 -9.71 -8.36
N ASN A 84 -9.32 -10.37 -7.32
CA ASN A 84 -8.52 -11.26 -6.48
C ASN A 84 -8.53 -12.71 -6.96
N ILE A 85 -9.09 -12.98 -8.14
CA ILE A 85 -9.08 -14.32 -8.73
C ILE A 85 -7.64 -14.63 -9.17
N ALA A 86 -6.92 -15.34 -8.32
CA ALA A 86 -5.60 -15.86 -8.67
C ALA A 86 -5.73 -17.06 -9.60
N THR A 87 -4.94 -17.08 -10.67
CA THR A 87 -4.85 -18.22 -11.57
C THR A 87 -3.41 -18.70 -11.68
N ARG A 88 -3.23 -20.01 -11.84
CA ARG A 88 -1.96 -20.68 -12.12
C ARG A 88 -2.12 -21.47 -13.40
N ASN A 89 -1.37 -21.12 -14.43
CA ASN A 89 -1.44 -21.74 -15.76
C ASN A 89 -2.87 -21.73 -16.34
N GLY A 90 -3.58 -20.61 -16.20
CA GLY A 90 -4.95 -20.43 -16.72
C GLY A 90 -6.05 -21.15 -15.95
N LYS A 91 -5.72 -21.84 -14.84
CA LYS A 91 -6.69 -22.48 -13.94
C LYS A 91 -6.75 -21.72 -12.61
N PRO A 92 -7.88 -21.71 -11.89
CA PRO A 92 -7.94 -21.14 -10.55
C PRO A 92 -6.84 -21.72 -9.65
N ASP A 93 -6.15 -20.86 -8.89
CA ASP A 93 -5.20 -21.35 -7.90
C ASP A 93 -5.96 -22.13 -6.80
N HIS A 94 -5.38 -23.25 -6.36
CA HIS A 94 -5.97 -24.12 -5.34
C HIS A 94 -5.82 -23.53 -3.93
N VAL A 95 -4.93 -22.55 -3.76
CA VAL A 95 -4.74 -21.80 -2.51
C VAL A 95 -5.28 -20.38 -2.68
N VAL A 96 -6.61 -20.27 -2.79
CA VAL A 96 -7.33 -18.99 -2.82
C VAL A 96 -8.21 -18.87 -1.59
N ARG A 97 -8.30 -17.65 -1.06
CA ARG A 97 -9.33 -17.26 -0.10
C ARG A 97 -9.95 -15.96 -0.59
N GLU A 98 -11.28 -15.93 -0.63
CA GLU A 98 -12.02 -14.71 -0.95
C GLU A 98 -11.96 -13.69 0.20
N ARG A 99 -11.78 -14.19 1.44
CA ARG A 99 -11.70 -13.36 2.65
C ARG A 99 -10.55 -13.79 3.57
N PRO A 100 -10.00 -12.87 4.38
CA PRO A 100 -9.06 -13.20 5.44
C PRO A 100 -9.64 -14.23 6.43
N LEU A 101 -8.79 -15.06 7.03
CA LEU A 101 -9.21 -16.02 8.07
C LEU A 101 -9.84 -15.32 9.28
N ASN A 102 -9.28 -14.16 9.64
CA ASN A 102 -9.78 -13.31 10.70
C ASN A 102 -10.06 -11.93 10.11
N ASP A 103 -11.33 -11.55 9.99
CA ASP A 103 -11.67 -10.20 9.60
C ASP A 103 -11.31 -9.23 10.72
N ARG A 104 -10.74 -8.09 10.37
CA ARG A 104 -10.32 -7.09 11.35
C ARG A 104 -11.26 -5.90 11.25
N MET A 105 -11.90 -5.57 12.37
CA MET A 105 -12.62 -4.31 12.50
C MET A 105 -11.60 -3.18 12.64
N LEU A 106 -11.68 -2.20 11.75
CA LEU A 106 -10.86 -1.00 11.84
C LEU A 106 -11.30 -0.19 13.07
N SER A 107 -10.33 0.39 13.79
CA SER A 107 -10.64 1.46 14.74
C SER A 107 -11.21 2.66 14.00
N GLU A 108 -11.88 3.57 14.72
CA GLU A 108 -12.41 4.80 14.12
C GLU A 108 -11.30 5.59 13.40
N ARG A 109 -10.12 5.73 14.03
CA ARG A 109 -8.96 6.39 13.42
C ARG A 109 -8.52 5.70 12.14
N ALA A 110 -8.42 4.37 12.14
CA ALA A 110 -8.03 3.63 10.94
C ALA A 110 -9.10 3.73 9.83
N PHE A 111 -10.38 3.73 10.19
CA PHE A 111 -11.45 3.91 9.22
C PHE A 111 -11.44 5.31 8.59
N ARG A 112 -11.13 6.36 9.35
CA ARG A 112 -10.91 7.72 8.80
C ARG A 112 -9.79 7.76 7.76
N LEU A 113 -8.72 6.98 7.93
CA LEU A 113 -7.62 6.91 6.95
C LEU A 113 -8.02 6.31 5.60
N THR A 114 -9.17 5.61 5.52
CA THR A 114 -9.66 5.08 4.24
C THR A 114 -10.13 6.18 3.29
N GLY A 115 -10.53 7.35 3.81
CA GLY A 115 -11.19 8.40 3.04
C GLY A 115 -12.70 8.20 2.89
N ILE A 116 -13.23 6.99 3.16
CA ILE A 116 -14.66 6.63 2.99
C ILE A 116 -15.58 7.52 3.85
N PRO A 117 -15.24 7.88 5.11
CA PRO A 117 -16.09 8.76 5.92
C PRO A 117 -16.30 10.17 5.37
N TYR A 118 -15.53 10.58 4.36
CA TYR A 118 -15.62 11.92 3.76
C TYR A 118 -16.42 11.94 2.44
N ILE A 119 -17.12 10.85 2.13
CA ILE A 119 -18.11 10.81 1.05
C ILE A 119 -19.29 11.71 1.44
N LYS A 120 -19.65 12.62 0.55
CA LYS A 120 -20.81 13.51 0.71
C LYS A 120 -22.07 12.74 0.33
N VAL A 121 -23.09 12.81 1.19
CA VAL A 121 -24.44 12.25 0.97
C VAL A 121 -25.33 13.31 0.36
#